data_AF-A0A927Y3A3-F1
#
_entry.id   AF-A0A927Y3A3-F1
#
_cell.length_a   1.000
_cell.length_b   1.000
_cell.length_c   1.000
_cell.angle_alpha   90.00
_cell.angle_beta   90.00
_cell.angle_gamma   90.00
#
_symmetry.space_group_name_H-M   'P 1'
#
loop_
_entity.id
_entity.type
_entity.pdbx_description
1 polymer ?
#
loop_
_entity_poly.entity_id
_entity_poly.type
_entity_poly.pdbx_seq_one_letter_code
_entity_poly.pdbx_strand_id
1 'polypeptide(L)'
;MGILEIDYRLLRDKTVLLSELYMKLNEEIGKIAEYTANTDIFWNGEANEAYMAAVVKDITDIGLFLGRIEKTLGILRNMLEIYIKNEREVQRLIGEYTHERKNKI
;
A
#
# COMPACT_ATOMS: atom_id res chain seq x y z
N MET A 1 10.26 -24.32 -9.14
CA MET A 1 9.16 -23.33 -9.17
C MET A 1 7.86 -24.01 -8.79
N GLY A 2 7.36 -23.72 -7.57
CA GLY A 2 6.07 -24.21 -7.08
C GLY A 2 5.01 -23.10 -7.09
N ILE A 3 3.74 -23.48 -6.95
CA ILE A 3 2.58 -22.55 -6.95
C ILE A 3 2.76 -21.42 -5.92
N LEU A 4 3.29 -21.72 -4.74
CA LEU A 4 3.57 -20.74 -3.66
C LEU A 4 4.52 -19.61 -4.08
N GLU A 5 5.50 -19.89 -4.95
CA GLU A 5 6.49 -18.90 -5.40
C GLU A 5 5.90 -17.94 -6.46
N ILE A 6 4.88 -18.40 -7.20
CA ILE A 6 4.14 -17.58 -8.16
C ILE A 6 3.19 -16.65 -7.40
N ASP A 7 2.46 -17.19 -6.42
CA ASP A 7 1.52 -16.41 -5.61
C ASP A 7 2.24 -15.33 -4.78
N TYR A 8 3.41 -15.65 -4.22
CA TYR A 8 4.22 -14.66 -3.50
C TYR A 8 4.69 -13.51 -4.40
N ARG A 9 5.21 -13.82 -5.59
CA ARG A 9 5.67 -12.79 -6.55
C ARG A 9 4.52 -11.88 -6.98
N LEU A 10 3.39 -12.48 -7.34
CA LEU A 10 2.20 -11.70 -7.71
C LEU A 10 1.75 -10.80 -6.56
N LEU A 11 1.68 -11.32 -5.34
CA LEU A 11 1.31 -10.55 -4.15
C LEU A 11 2.28 -9.38 -3.92
N ARG A 12 3.59 -9.64 -4.03
CA ARG A 12 4.64 -8.63 -3.88
C ARG A 12 4.48 -7.52 -4.92
N ASP A 13 4.37 -7.88 -6.19
CA ASP A 13 4.29 -6.93 -7.29
C ASP A 13 3.04 -6.06 -7.19
N LYS A 14 1.89 -6.65 -6.80
CA LYS A 14 0.65 -5.89 -6.55
C LYS A 14 0.78 -4.96 -5.34
N THR A 15 1.49 -5.38 -4.30
CA THR A 15 1.74 -4.55 -3.11
C THR A 15 2.61 -3.34 -3.45
N VAL A 16 3.64 -3.55 -4.29
CA VAL A 16 4.52 -2.46 -4.77
C VAL A 16 3.71 -1.49 -5.62
N LEU A 17 2.98 -1.99 -6.62
CA LEU A 17 2.15 -1.15 -7.50
C LEU A 17 1.14 -0.31 -6.71
N LEU A 18 0.45 -0.92 -5.74
CA LEU A 18 -0.51 -0.20 -4.90
C LEU A 18 0.18 0.86 -4.03
N SER A 19 1.41 0.59 -3.56
CA SER A 19 2.19 1.58 -2.78
C SER A 19 2.60 2.77 -3.65
N GLU A 20 3.02 2.54 -4.89
CA GLU A 20 3.37 3.60 -5.83
C GLU A 20 2.15 4.47 -6.19
N LEU A 21 1.01 3.83 -6.44
CA LEU A 21 -0.25 4.54 -6.72
C LEU A 21 -0.72 5.36 -5.50
N TYR A 22 -0.60 4.80 -4.30
CA TYR A 22 -0.88 5.51 -3.05
C TYR A 22 -0.02 6.77 -2.92
N MET A 23 1.29 6.66 -3.14
CA MET A 23 2.21 7.79 -3.04
C MET A 23 1.88 8.88 -4.06
N LYS A 24 1.64 8.51 -5.33
CA LYS A 24 1.27 9.47 -6.38
C LYS A 24 -0.03 10.19 -6.05
N LEU A 25 -1.06 9.45 -5.63
CA LEU A 25 -2.35 10.06 -5.29
C LEU A 25 -2.23 10.99 -4.08
N ASN A 26 -1.44 10.61 -3.07
CA ASN A 26 -1.20 11.45 -1.90
C ASN A 26 -0.46 12.75 -2.27
N GLU A 27 0.51 12.68 -3.19
CA GLU A 27 1.21 13.87 -3.69
C GLU A 27 0.26 14.81 -4.45
N GLU A 28 -0.57 14.28 -5.35
CA GLU A 28 -1.52 15.07 -6.13
C GLU A 28 -2.56 15.77 -5.23
N ILE A 29 -3.05 15.12 -4.18
CA ILE A 29 -3.93 15.77 -3.19
C ILE A 29 -3.22 16.93 -2.49
N GLY A 30 -1.93 16.75 -2.13
CA GLY A 30 -1.13 17.81 -1.55
C GLY A 30 -1.05 19.04 -2.45
N LYS A 31 -0.85 18.84 -3.75
CA LYS A 31 -0.85 19.92 -4.75
C LYS A 31 -2.22 20.60 -4.84
N ILE A 32 -3.32 19.83 -4.87
CA ILE A 32 -4.68 20.40 -4.90
C ILE A 32 -4.93 21.25 -3.66
N ALA A 33 -4.56 20.76 -2.47
CA ALA A 33 -4.70 21.51 -1.23
C ALA A 33 -3.93 22.84 -1.26
N GLU A 34 -2.69 22.83 -1.79
CA GLU A 34 -1.88 24.03 -1.95
C GLU A 34 -2.49 25.02 -2.96
N TYR A 35 -2.93 24.55 -4.14
CA TYR A 35 -3.61 25.40 -5.12
C TYR A 35 -4.91 26.01 -4.56
N THR A 36 -5.63 25.25 -3.75
CA THR A 36 -6.89 25.68 -3.12
C THR A 36 -6.64 26.77 -2.09
N ALA A 37 -5.65 26.59 -1.21
CA ALA A 37 -5.22 27.60 -0.26
C ALA A 37 -4.75 28.89 -0.95
N ASN A 38 -4.04 28.77 -2.07
CA ASN A 38 -3.64 29.93 -2.87
C ASN A 38 -4.84 30.62 -3.51
N THR A 39 -5.84 29.89 -4.01
CA THR A 39 -7.03 30.47 -4.65
C THR A 39 -7.87 31.27 -3.65
N ASP A 40 -8.00 30.77 -2.43
CA ASP A 40 -8.74 31.42 -1.33
C ASP A 40 -8.20 32.83 -1.00
N ILE A 41 -6.89 33.04 -1.14
CA ILE A 41 -6.25 34.34 -0.88
C ILE A 41 -6.68 35.40 -1.91
N PHE A 42 -7.03 35.00 -3.14
CA PHE A 42 -7.29 35.93 -4.25
C PHE A 42 -8.77 36.12 -4.59
N TRP A 43 -9.63 35.16 -4.26
CA TRP A 43 -11.04 35.16 -4.65
C TRP A 43 -11.95 35.36 -3.43
N ASN A 44 -12.79 36.41 -3.45
CA ASN A 44 -13.72 36.71 -2.36
C ASN A 44 -15.18 36.57 -2.82
N GLY A 45 -16.07 36.15 -1.92
CA GLY A 45 -17.52 36.10 -2.11
C GLY A 45 -18.11 34.67 -2.16
N GLU A 46 -19.45 34.60 -2.21
CA GLU A 46 -20.22 33.33 -2.10
C GLU A 46 -19.80 32.26 -3.12
N ALA A 47 -19.38 32.66 -4.33
CA ALA A 47 -18.89 31.74 -5.34
C ALA A 47 -17.55 31.08 -4.95
N ASN A 48 -16.65 31.83 -4.29
CA ASN A 48 -15.41 31.26 -3.75
C ASN A 48 -15.72 30.33 -2.58
N GLU A 49 -16.62 30.72 -1.67
CA GLU A 49 -17.02 29.85 -0.54
C GLU A 49 -17.59 28.51 -1.02
N ALA A 50 -18.46 28.54 -2.04
CA ALA A 50 -19.02 27.33 -2.64
C ALA A 50 -17.94 26.45 -3.31
N TYR A 51 -16.99 27.06 -4.03
CA TYR A 51 -15.86 26.37 -4.62
C TYR A 51 -14.97 25.73 -3.54
N MET A 52 -14.58 26.48 -2.51
CA MET A 52 -13.76 26.01 -1.40
C MET A 52 -14.43 24.85 -0.67
N ALA A 53 -15.74 24.94 -0.40
CA ALA A 53 -16.50 23.87 0.22
C ALA A 53 -16.50 22.59 -0.64
N ALA A 54 -16.66 22.72 -1.97
CA ALA A 54 -16.61 21.59 -2.89
C ALA A 54 -15.22 20.93 -2.90
N VAL A 55 -14.15 21.72 -2.97
CA VAL A 55 -12.79 21.17 -3.00
C VAL A 55 -12.41 20.53 -1.66
N VAL A 56 -12.77 21.14 -0.53
CA VAL A 56 -12.53 20.54 0.79
C VAL A 56 -13.25 19.20 0.92
N LYS A 57 -14.49 19.10 0.44
CA LYS A 57 -15.23 17.84 0.40
C LYS A 57 -14.49 16.80 -0.44
N ASP A 58 -14.07 17.14 -1.65
CA ASP A 58 -13.37 16.20 -2.53
C ASP A 58 -12.03 15.75 -1.95
N ILE A 59 -11.23 16.67 -1.40
CA ILE A 59 -9.98 16.32 -0.69
C ILE A 59 -10.26 15.37 0.48
N THR A 60 -11.33 15.61 1.24
CA THR A 60 -11.72 14.75 2.38
C THR A 60 -12.10 13.36 1.91
N ASP A 61 -12.92 13.26 0.86
CA ASP A 61 -13.36 11.98 0.30
C ASP A 61 -12.17 11.17 -0.24
N ILE A 62 -11.20 11.82 -0.91
CA ILE A 62 -9.99 11.15 -1.40
C ILE A 62 -9.08 10.76 -0.22
N GLY A 63 -8.95 11.59 0.81
CA GLY A 63 -8.19 11.27 2.03
C GLY A 63 -8.73 10.01 2.74
N LEU A 64 -10.06 9.89 2.82
CA LEU A 64 -10.70 8.67 3.34
C LEU A 64 -10.42 7.44 2.48
N PHE A 65 -10.40 7.60 1.15
CA PHE A 65 -10.05 6.52 0.23
C PHE A 65 -8.58 6.10 0.37
N LEU A 66 -7.64 7.05 0.50
CA LEU A 66 -6.24 6.77 0.79
C LEU A 66 -6.07 5.98 2.08
N GLY A 67 -6.78 6.35 3.16
CA GLY A 67 -6.76 5.60 4.41
C GLY A 67 -7.22 4.13 4.27
N ARG A 68 -8.13 3.83 3.33
CA ARG A 68 -8.51 2.44 3.00
C ARG A 68 -7.42 1.70 2.23
N ILE A 69 -6.75 2.39 1.30
CA ILE A 69 -5.59 1.82 0.58
C ILE A 69 -4.46 1.51 1.55
N GLU A 70 -4.15 2.42 2.48
CA GLU A 70 -3.09 2.21 3.48
C GLU A 70 -3.36 0.98 4.35
N LYS A 71 -4.60 0.80 4.83
CA LYS A 71 -5.01 -0.42 5.55
C LYS A 71 -4.81 -1.68 4.71
N THR A 72 -5.17 -1.62 3.42
CA THR A 72 -4.99 -2.73 2.48
C THR A 72 -3.50 -3.05 2.31
N LEU A 73 -2.65 -2.04 2.13
CA LEU A 73 -1.19 -2.22 2.07
C LEU A 73 -0.64 -2.86 3.34
N GLY A 74 -1.16 -2.49 4.52
CA GLY A 74 -0.82 -3.14 5.79
C GLY A 74 -1.12 -4.64 5.80
N ILE A 75 -2.32 -5.02 5.34
CA ILE A 75 -2.70 -6.45 5.21
C ILE A 75 -1.76 -7.18 4.25
N LEU A 76 -1.49 -6.59 3.07
CA LEU A 76 -0.62 -7.20 2.06
C LEU A 76 0.82 -7.38 2.56
N ARG A 77 1.37 -6.39 3.27
CA ARG A 77 2.70 -6.48 3.90
C ARG A 77 2.74 -7.60 4.94
N ASN A 78 1.74 -7.69 5.80
CA ASN A 78 1.64 -8.77 6.79
C ASN A 78 1.59 -10.15 6.12
N MET A 79 0.83 -10.29 5.02
CA MET A 79 0.79 -11.55 4.26
C MET A 79 2.17 -11.90 3.69
N LEU A 80 2.88 -10.94 3.09
CA LEU A 80 4.24 -11.15 2.58
C LEU A 80 5.21 -11.59 3.69
N GLU A 81 5.11 -11.02 4.88
CA GLU A 81 5.92 -11.45 6.04
C GLU A 81 5.61 -12.89 6.45
N ILE A 82 4.35 -13.30 6.47
CA ILE A 82 3.94 -14.68 6.77
C ILE A 82 4.52 -15.65 5.73
N TYR A 83 4.45 -15.30 4.45
CA TYR A 83 5.05 -16.11 3.39
C TYR A 83 6.55 -16.31 3.60
N ILE A 84 7.31 -15.23 3.87
CA ILE A 84 8.75 -15.31 4.11
C ILE A 84 9.06 -16.17 5.35
N LYS A 85 8.29 -16.04 6.43
CA LYS A 85 8.46 -16.85 7.64
C LYS A 85 8.23 -18.33 7.35
N ASN A 86 7.14 -18.66 6.64
CA ASN A 86 6.81 -20.04 6.28
C ASN A 86 7.87 -20.65 5.36
N GLU A 87 8.38 -19.89 4.38
CA GLU A 87 9.44 -20.37 3.49
C GLU A 87 10.72 -20.71 4.26
N ARG A 88 11.15 -19.85 5.18
CA ARG A 88 12.31 -20.10 6.04
C ARG A 88 12.12 -21.35 6.90
N GLU A 89 10.93 -21.53 7.45
CA GLU A 89 10.61 -22.68 8.28
C GLU A 89 10.64 -23.99 7.47
N VAL A 90 10.06 -23.99 6.27
CA VAL A 90 10.13 -25.14 5.36
C VAL A 90 11.58 -25.46 4.99
N GLN A 91 12.39 -24.45 4.67
CA GLN A 91 13.82 -24.65 4.37
C GLN A 91 14.59 -25.23 5.56
N ARG A 92 14.30 -24.76 6.78
CA ARG A 92 14.87 -25.30 8.03
C ARG A 92 14.53 -26.79 8.18
N LEU A 93 13.25 -27.15 8.09
CA LEU A 93 12.77 -28.52 8.22
C LEU A 93 13.36 -29.46 7.16
N ILE A 94 13.48 -29.01 5.91
CA ILE A 94 14.14 -29.78 4.84
C ILE A 94 15.62 -30.01 5.17
N GLY A 95 16.31 -28.99 5.69
CA GLY A 95 17.71 -29.09 6.11
C GLY A 95 17.91 -30.11 7.23
N GLU A 96 17.06 -30.05 8.27
CA GLU A 96 17.07 -30.99 9.41
C GLU A 96 16.82 -32.43 8.95
N TYR A 97 15.77 -32.65 8.14
CA TYR A 97 15.46 -33.97 7.60
C TYR A 97 16.61 -34.55 6.76
N THR A 98 17.23 -33.71 5.92
CA THR A 98 18.35 -34.15 5.07
C THR A 98 19.59 -34.49 5.90
N HIS A 99 19.84 -33.76 6.99
CA HIS A 99 20.96 -34.02 7.89
C HIS A 99 20.77 -35.31 8.69
N GLU A 100 19.58 -35.54 9.26
CA GLU A 100 19.25 -36.78 9.96
C GLU A 100 19.39 -38.02 9.07
N ARG A 101 18.96 -37.92 7.81
CA ARG A 101 19.08 -39.02 6.85
C ARG A 101 20.53 -39.38 6.55
N LYS A 102 21.43 -38.39 6.48
CA LYS A 102 22.86 -38.63 6.23
C LYS A 102 23.57 -39.28 7.42
N ASN A 103 23.14 -39.01 8.65
CA ASN A 103 23.77 -39.57 9.85
C ASN A 103 23.29 -40.99 10.20
N LYS A 104 22.27 -41.51 9.50
CA LYS A 104 21.73 -42.88 9.67
C LYS A 104 22.22 -43.89 8.63
N ILE A 105 23.07 -43.48 7.69
CA ILE A 105 23.71 -44.32 6.66
C ILE A 105 25.21 -44.36 6.96
#